data_AF-A0A7C2NNV8-F1
#
_entry.id   AF-A0A7C2NNV8-F1
#
_cell.length_a   1.000
_cell.length_b   1.000
_cell.length_c   1.000
_cell.angle_alpha   90.00
_cell.angle_beta   90.00
_cell.angle_gamma   90.00
#
_symmetry.space_group_name_H-M   'P 1'
#
loop_
_entity.id
_entity.type
_entity.pdbx_description
1 polymer ?
#
loop_
_entity_poly.entity_id
_entity_poly.type
_entity_poly.pdbx_seq_one_letter_code
_entity_poly.pdbx_strand_id
1 'polypeptide(L)'
;MLNYPKITTDDIKQLLNNTGVRIIDARPIDAYNGWQLNGEERGGHIKSAKTLPAKWTKYLDWIEIVDSKNISKDEKIIIYGYDEKQILQVADAFDRNDYKNVFTYLHFLDEWAKDESLPMEKLPGYKNLVYAQWVKDIVDGNIPPEHDGGKTVICHAHYRNRDAYLSGHIPGAIDIDTLALESPET
;
A
#
# COMPACT_ATOMS: atom_id res chain seq x y z
N MET A 1 -2.97 -1.89 26.81
CA MET A 1 -2.27 -1.83 25.52
C MET A 1 -1.11 -2.80 25.60
N LEU A 2 -1.03 -3.73 24.65
CA LEU A 2 0.16 -4.57 24.51
C LEU A 2 1.34 -3.67 24.15
N ASN A 3 2.48 -3.91 24.77
CA ASN A 3 3.72 -3.20 24.44
C ASN A 3 4.55 -4.13 23.58
N TYR A 4 4.69 -3.81 22.29
CA TYR A 4 5.50 -4.59 21.36
C TYR A 4 6.96 -4.14 21.43
N PRO A 5 7.93 -5.07 21.41
CA PRO A 5 9.33 -4.72 21.38
C PRO A 5 9.67 -3.88 20.14
N LYS A 6 10.34 -2.76 20.36
CA LYS A 6 10.82 -1.85 19.31
C LYS A 6 12.15 -2.37 18.76
N ILE A 7 12.32 -2.28 17.45
CA ILE A 7 13.53 -2.68 16.74
C ILE A 7 14.19 -1.45 16.11
N THR A 8 15.53 -1.42 16.05
CA THR A 8 16.27 -0.29 15.47
C THR A 8 16.49 -0.46 13.97
N THR A 9 16.93 0.60 13.29
CA THR A 9 17.32 0.54 11.87
C THR A 9 18.47 -0.46 11.65
N ASP A 10 19.46 -0.48 12.54
CA ASP A 10 20.60 -1.40 12.44
C ASP A 10 20.19 -2.86 12.62
N ASP A 11 19.25 -3.14 13.53
CA ASP A 11 18.70 -4.49 13.69
C ASP A 11 18.03 -4.98 12.39
N ILE A 12 17.23 -4.13 11.73
CA ILE A 12 16.59 -4.51 10.46
C ILE A 12 17.64 -4.74 9.38
N LYS A 13 18.68 -3.88 9.28
CA LYS A 13 19.79 -4.07 8.32
C LYS A 13 20.43 -5.45 8.45
N GLN A 14 20.63 -5.92 9.68
CA GLN A 14 21.18 -7.25 9.95
C GLN A 14 20.22 -8.39 9.59
N LEU A 15 18.91 -8.13 9.55
CA LEU A 15 17.86 -9.12 9.35
C LEU A 15 17.29 -9.18 7.92
N LEU A 16 17.65 -8.24 7.03
CA LEU A 16 17.06 -8.10 5.68
C LEU A 16 17.07 -9.39 4.83
N ASN A 17 18.07 -10.24 5.00
CA ASN A 17 18.24 -11.48 4.23
C ASN A 17 17.87 -12.74 5.03
N ASN A 18 17.31 -12.60 6.24
CA ASN A 18 16.95 -13.72 7.09
C ASN A 18 15.61 -14.31 6.66
N THR A 19 15.61 -15.60 6.33
CA THR A 19 14.40 -16.31 5.88
C THR A 19 13.35 -16.50 6.97
N GLY A 20 13.73 -16.43 8.25
CA GLY A 20 12.82 -16.47 9.40
C GLY A 20 12.26 -15.11 9.79
N VAL A 21 12.44 -14.07 8.96
CA VAL A 21 11.97 -12.70 9.22
C VAL A 21 11.00 -12.25 8.13
N ARG A 22 9.91 -11.62 8.55
CA ARG A 22 8.96 -10.94 7.66
C ARG A 22 8.83 -9.48 8.05
N ILE A 23 9.19 -8.62 7.11
CA ILE A 23 8.98 -7.18 7.22
C ILE A 23 7.62 -6.85 6.61
N ILE A 24 6.79 -6.15 7.36
CA ILE A 24 5.41 -5.81 7.01
C ILE A 24 5.27 -4.30 6.90
N ASP A 25 4.84 -3.84 5.74
CA ASP A 25 4.46 -2.45 5.49
C ASP A 25 2.97 -2.26 5.80
N ALA A 26 2.67 -1.47 6.85
CA ALA A 26 1.33 -1.16 7.31
C ALA A 26 0.68 0.04 6.59
N ARG A 27 1.40 0.72 5.68
CA ARG A 27 0.93 1.92 4.98
C ARG A 27 -0.10 1.57 3.88
N PRO A 28 -0.76 2.58 3.27
CA PRO A 28 -1.56 2.36 2.07
C PRO A 28 -0.76 1.68 0.95
N ILE A 29 -1.44 0.84 0.15
CA ILE A 29 -0.81 0.11 -0.95
C ILE A 29 -0.18 1.04 -1.98
N ASP A 30 -0.75 2.24 -2.14
CA ASP A 30 -0.25 3.26 -3.06
C ASP A 30 1.15 3.74 -2.64
N ALA A 31 1.37 3.92 -1.33
CA ALA A 31 2.68 4.25 -0.76
C ALA A 31 3.69 3.10 -0.90
N TYR A 32 3.25 1.87 -0.64
CA TYR A 32 4.04 0.66 -0.88
C TYR A 32 4.48 0.56 -2.34
N ASN A 33 3.57 0.85 -3.28
CA ASN A 33 3.84 0.79 -4.72
C ASN A 33 4.86 1.83 -5.19
N GLY A 34 4.98 2.98 -4.51
CA GLY A 34 5.98 3.98 -4.87
C GLY A 34 5.56 5.43 -4.62
N TRP A 35 4.29 5.71 -4.34
CA TRP A 35 3.82 7.08 -4.14
C TRP A 35 4.34 7.67 -2.83
N GLN A 36 4.79 8.92 -2.87
CA GLN A 36 5.26 9.65 -1.68
C GLN A 36 4.08 10.34 -0.99
N LEU A 37 3.42 9.66 -0.04
CA LEU A 37 2.16 10.16 0.52
C LEU A 37 2.29 10.94 1.82
N ASN A 38 3.40 10.80 2.55
CA ASN A 38 3.57 11.42 3.87
C ASN A 38 4.98 12.03 4.06
N GLY A 39 5.54 12.56 2.98
CA GLY A 39 6.80 13.31 3.02
C GLY A 39 8.07 12.45 2.99
N GLU A 40 7.99 11.18 2.61
CA GLU A 40 9.17 10.37 2.34
C GLU A 40 10.05 10.96 1.22
N GLU A 41 11.36 11.05 1.44
CA GLU A 41 12.31 11.49 0.41
C GLU A 41 12.43 10.46 -0.72
N ARG A 42 12.19 9.17 -0.41
CA ARG A 42 12.19 8.06 -1.36
C ARG A 42 10.89 7.26 -1.22
N GLY A 43 10.12 7.20 -2.31
CA GLY A 43 8.91 6.39 -2.38
C GLY A 43 9.19 4.89 -2.53
N GLY A 44 8.20 4.07 -2.16
CA GLY A 44 8.31 2.60 -2.16
C GLY A 44 8.41 2.06 -0.74
N HIS A 45 8.86 0.82 -0.60
CA HIS A 45 8.89 0.05 0.64
C HIS A 45 10.30 -0.49 0.94
N ILE A 46 10.55 -0.86 2.20
CA ILE A 46 11.76 -1.60 2.58
C ILE A 46 11.87 -2.86 1.71
N LYS A 47 13.06 -3.13 1.15
CA LYS A 47 13.29 -4.28 0.28
C LYS A 47 12.74 -5.60 0.87
N SER A 48 12.07 -6.39 0.04
CA SER A 48 11.41 -7.66 0.39
C SER A 48 10.22 -7.56 1.36
N ALA A 49 9.80 -6.35 1.77
CA ALA A 49 8.64 -6.19 2.65
C ALA A 49 7.34 -6.64 1.98
N LYS A 50 6.43 -7.20 2.78
CA LYS A 50 5.06 -7.54 2.35
C LYS A 50 4.11 -6.43 2.77
N THR A 51 3.16 -6.08 1.90
CA THR A 51 2.12 -5.11 2.25
C THR A 51 0.98 -5.77 3.03
N LEU A 52 0.63 -5.19 4.19
CA LEU A 52 -0.59 -5.44 4.97
C LEU A 52 -1.10 -4.10 5.53
N PRO A 53 -1.76 -3.28 4.70
CA PRO A 53 -2.25 -1.97 5.11
C PRO A 53 -3.10 -2.04 6.38
N ALA A 54 -2.89 -1.12 7.33
CA ALA A 54 -3.61 -1.08 8.60
C ALA A 54 -5.14 -1.07 8.42
N LYS A 55 -5.63 -0.44 7.34
CA LYS A 55 -7.07 -0.43 6.99
C LYS A 55 -7.69 -1.83 6.81
N TRP A 56 -6.90 -2.83 6.40
CA TRP A 56 -7.38 -4.20 6.17
C TRP A 56 -7.59 -4.98 7.47
N THR A 57 -7.01 -4.55 8.59
CA THR A 57 -7.18 -5.21 9.90
C THR A 57 -8.63 -5.22 10.42
N LYS A 58 -9.51 -4.45 9.75
CA LYS A 58 -10.96 -4.40 10.00
C LYS A 58 -11.75 -5.44 9.23
N TYR A 59 -11.15 -6.09 8.23
CA TYR A 59 -11.82 -7.12 7.45
C TYR A 59 -11.82 -8.44 8.22
N LEU A 60 -12.92 -9.18 8.14
CA LEU A 60 -13.09 -10.45 8.85
C LEU A 60 -12.14 -11.53 8.33
N ASP A 61 -11.78 -11.45 7.05
CA ASP A 61 -10.87 -12.33 6.31
C ASP A 61 -9.40 -11.87 6.36
N TRP A 62 -9.04 -10.94 7.27
CA TRP A 62 -7.66 -10.43 7.34
C TRP A 62 -6.62 -11.54 7.51
N ILE A 63 -6.93 -12.59 8.29
CA ILE A 63 -6.02 -13.73 8.46
C ILE A 63 -5.84 -14.54 7.17
N GLU A 64 -6.88 -14.67 6.33
CA GLU A 64 -6.77 -15.32 5.02
C GLU A 64 -5.85 -14.52 4.08
N ILE A 65 -5.86 -13.18 4.20
CA ILE A 65 -4.92 -12.30 3.48
C ILE A 65 -3.48 -12.55 3.95
N VAL A 66 -3.26 -12.75 5.26
CA VAL A 66 -1.94 -13.09 5.81
C VAL A 66 -1.47 -14.46 5.30
N ASP A 67 -2.35 -15.47 5.32
CA ASP A 67 -2.05 -16.83 4.86
C ASP A 67 -1.71 -16.87 3.36
N SER A 68 -2.46 -16.15 2.52
CA SER A 68 -2.16 -16.04 1.08
C SER A 68 -0.79 -15.41 0.78
N LYS A 69 -0.22 -14.67 1.74
CA LYS A 69 1.14 -14.09 1.64
C LYS A 69 2.22 -15.03 2.16
N ASN A 70 1.86 -16.24 2.61
CA ASN A 70 2.74 -17.26 3.18
C ASN A 70 3.54 -16.75 4.39
N ILE A 71 2.86 -16.06 5.32
CA ILE A 71 3.47 -15.55 6.56
C ILE A 71 3.18 -16.54 7.70
N SER A 72 4.22 -17.19 8.21
CA SER A 72 4.09 -18.23 9.24
C SER A 72 4.16 -17.66 10.66
N LYS A 73 3.49 -18.31 11.62
CA LYS A 73 3.51 -17.93 13.06
C LYS A 73 4.88 -18.10 13.72
N ASP A 74 5.75 -18.92 13.14
CA ASP A 74 7.12 -19.15 13.64
C ASP A 74 8.10 -18.04 13.21
N GLU A 75 7.72 -17.21 12.23
CA GLU A 75 8.56 -16.14 11.73
C GLU A 75 8.56 -14.93 12.68
N LYS A 76 9.68 -14.20 12.70
CA LYS A 76 9.78 -12.89 13.33
C LYS A 76 9.09 -11.85 12.45
N ILE A 77 8.03 -11.25 12.95
CA ILE A 77 7.26 -10.22 12.25
C ILE A 77 7.76 -8.85 12.69
N ILE A 78 8.22 -8.02 11.74
CA ILE A 78 8.64 -6.64 11.96
C ILE A 78 7.69 -5.72 11.20
N ILE A 79 6.97 -4.86 11.91
CA ILE A 79 5.94 -4.00 11.33
C ILE A 79 6.43 -2.56 11.33
N TYR A 80 6.31 -1.89 10.19
CA TYR A 80 6.57 -0.47 10.07
C TYR A 80 5.43 0.25 9.35
N GLY A 81 5.39 1.57 9.48
CA GLY A 81 4.35 2.41 8.91
C GLY A 81 4.74 3.88 8.98
N TYR A 82 3.79 4.78 8.68
CA TYR A 82 4.03 6.22 8.84
C TYR A 82 3.88 6.70 10.28
N ASP A 83 3.00 6.07 11.06
CA ASP A 83 2.72 6.45 12.44
C ASP A 83 2.54 5.22 13.34
N GLU A 84 2.79 5.40 14.64
CA GLU A 84 2.74 4.34 15.64
C GLU A 84 1.34 3.71 15.75
N LYS A 85 0.27 4.48 15.54
CA LYS A 85 -1.10 3.97 15.62
C LYS A 85 -1.38 2.93 14.52
N GLN A 86 -0.98 3.20 13.28
CA GLN A 86 -1.10 2.23 12.18
C GLN A 86 -0.30 0.95 12.45
N ILE A 87 0.93 1.12 12.95
CA ILE A 87 1.82 0.01 13.27
C ILE A 87 1.20 -0.88 14.35
N LEU A 88 0.69 -0.28 15.43
CA LEU A 88 0.05 -1.00 16.52
C LEU A 88 -1.24 -1.71 16.08
N GLN A 89 -2.02 -1.13 15.17
CA GLN A 89 -3.21 -1.80 14.63
C GLN A 89 -2.90 -3.12 13.94
N VAL A 90 -1.82 -3.17 13.15
CA VAL A 90 -1.39 -4.39 12.47
C VAL A 90 -0.75 -5.36 13.48
N ALA A 91 0.02 -4.86 14.44
CA ALA A 91 0.59 -5.67 15.51
C ALA A 91 -0.49 -6.39 16.34
N ASP A 92 -1.53 -5.65 16.74
CA ASP A 92 -2.70 -6.19 17.45
C ASP A 92 -3.49 -7.20 16.60
N ALA A 93 -3.51 -7.05 15.28
CA ALA A 93 -4.14 -8.03 14.40
C ALA A 93 -3.34 -9.34 14.35
N PHE A 94 -2.01 -9.26 14.30
CA PHE A 94 -1.14 -10.44 14.38
C PHE A 94 -1.26 -11.15 15.74
N ASP A 95 -1.19 -10.42 16.86
CA ASP A 95 -1.27 -11.02 18.20
C ASP A 95 -2.62 -11.72 18.45
N ARG A 96 -3.73 -11.12 18.02
CA ARG A 96 -5.07 -11.72 18.08
C ARG A 96 -5.20 -13.03 17.28
N ASN A 97 -4.31 -13.26 16.33
CA ASN A 97 -4.24 -14.48 15.52
C ASN A 97 -3.05 -15.39 15.93
N ASP A 98 -2.54 -15.21 17.14
CA ASP A 98 -1.48 -16.02 17.76
C ASP A 98 -0.08 -15.93 17.15
N TYR A 99 0.22 -14.84 16.44
CA TYR A 99 1.61 -14.51 16.09
C TYR A 99 2.28 -13.88 17.31
N LYS A 100 3.17 -14.62 17.97
CA LYS A 100 3.78 -14.17 19.24
C LYS A 100 5.10 -13.41 19.06
N ASN A 101 5.73 -13.51 17.89
CA ASN A 101 7.05 -12.96 17.61
C ASN A 101 6.96 -11.63 16.83
N VAL A 102 6.25 -10.64 17.40
CA VAL A 102 5.90 -9.36 16.73
C VAL A 102 6.73 -8.20 17.29
N PHE A 103 7.33 -7.41 16.39
CA PHE A 103 8.17 -6.25 16.67
C PHE A 103 7.70 -5.03 15.87
N THR A 104 7.99 -3.84 16.37
CA THR A 104 7.61 -2.57 15.71
C THR A 104 8.85 -1.75 15.36
N TYR A 105 8.83 -1.16 14.18
CA TYR A 105 9.86 -0.25 13.68
C TYR A 105 9.25 1.12 13.40
N LEU A 106 9.69 2.14 14.14
CA LEU A 106 9.08 3.47 14.13
C LEU A 106 9.81 4.48 13.25
N HIS A 107 11.01 4.15 12.74
CA HIS A 107 11.92 5.11 12.12
C HIS A 107 11.94 5.06 10.58
N PHE A 108 10.83 4.64 9.95
CA PHE A 108 10.77 4.53 8.49
C PHE A 108 10.94 5.87 7.78
N LEU A 109 10.28 6.93 8.24
CA LEU A 109 10.31 8.24 7.56
C LEU A 109 11.57 9.04 7.85
N ASP A 110 12.05 9.01 9.09
CA ASP A 110 13.15 9.84 9.59
C ASP A 110 14.51 9.18 9.41
N GLU A 111 14.59 7.86 9.33
CA GLU A 111 15.84 7.13 9.08
C GLU A 111 15.80 6.37 7.74
N TRP A 112 14.89 5.39 7.57
CA TRP A 112 14.97 4.47 6.43
C TRP A 112 14.82 5.15 5.07
N ALA A 113 13.74 5.91 4.91
CA ALA A 113 13.40 6.55 3.64
C ALA A 113 14.38 7.68 3.26
N LYS A 114 15.14 8.22 4.20
CA LYS A 114 16.13 9.29 3.96
C LYS A 114 17.52 8.80 3.57
N ASP A 115 17.93 7.63 4.08
CA ASP A 115 19.28 7.12 3.81
C ASP A 115 19.33 6.33 2.49
N GLU A 116 19.88 6.95 1.44
CA GLU A 116 20.05 6.34 0.11
C GLU A 116 20.80 5.00 0.10
N SER A 117 21.61 4.71 1.11
CA SER A 117 22.31 3.44 1.23
C SER A 117 21.39 2.28 1.67
N LEU A 118 20.22 2.58 2.22
CA LEU A 118 19.25 1.59 2.66
C LEU A 118 18.38 1.10 1.50
N PRO A 119 18.21 -0.23 1.36
CA PRO A 119 17.54 -0.80 0.20
C PRO A 119 16.02 -0.61 0.29
N MET A 120 15.45 -0.11 -0.81
CA MET A 120 14.02 0.03 -1.03
C MET A 120 13.62 -0.57 -2.38
N GLU A 121 12.36 -0.95 -2.49
CA GLU A 121 11.73 -1.46 -3.71
C GLU A 121 10.43 -0.68 -3.98
N LYS A 122 10.03 -0.63 -5.26
CA LYS A 122 8.77 -0.02 -5.70
C LYS A 122 8.29 -0.68 -6.97
N LEU A 123 7.00 -0.56 -7.25
CA LEU A 123 6.38 -1.11 -8.46
C LEU A 123 6.92 -0.35 -9.69
N PRO A 124 7.51 -1.03 -10.68
CA PRO A 124 7.85 -0.40 -11.95
C PRO A 124 6.59 0.18 -12.60
N GLY A 125 6.62 1.48 -12.95
CA GLY A 125 5.46 2.16 -13.51
C GLY A 125 4.33 2.43 -12.51
N TYR A 126 4.61 2.48 -11.20
CA TYR A 126 3.60 2.78 -10.16
C TYR A 126 2.72 4.00 -10.46
N LYS A 127 3.26 5.01 -11.17
CA LYS A 127 2.53 6.20 -11.60
C LYS A 127 1.33 5.92 -12.51
N ASN A 128 1.28 4.75 -13.17
CA ASN A 128 0.14 4.31 -13.97
C ASN A 128 -1.00 3.73 -13.11
N LEU A 129 -0.73 3.40 -11.84
CA LEU A 129 -1.70 2.93 -10.86
C LEU A 129 -1.90 4.02 -9.80
N VAL A 130 -2.77 4.97 -10.13
CA VAL A 130 -3.07 6.16 -9.31
C VAL A 130 -4.00 5.83 -8.13
N TYR A 131 -3.95 6.67 -7.10
CA TYR A 131 -4.78 6.55 -5.90
C TYR A 131 -5.97 7.52 -5.94
N ALA A 132 -6.98 7.29 -5.09
CA ALA A 132 -8.23 8.05 -5.14
C ALA A 132 -8.05 9.57 -4.97
N GLN A 133 -7.16 10.01 -4.07
CA GLN A 133 -6.89 11.44 -3.88
C GLN A 133 -6.18 12.06 -5.09
N TRP A 134 -5.30 11.33 -5.78
CA TRP A 134 -4.70 11.78 -7.04
C TRP A 134 -5.77 12.07 -8.11
N VAL A 135 -6.79 11.21 -8.22
CA VAL A 135 -7.91 11.42 -9.16
C VAL A 135 -8.77 12.60 -8.71
N LYS A 136 -8.98 12.75 -7.40
CA LYS A 136 -9.70 13.90 -6.84
C LYS A 136 -9.00 15.21 -7.16
N ASP A 137 -7.67 15.25 -7.09
CA ASP A 137 -6.90 16.46 -7.43
C ASP A 137 -7.14 16.87 -8.90
N ILE A 138 -7.21 15.92 -9.84
CA ILE A 138 -7.60 16.19 -11.24
C ILE A 138 -9.02 16.77 -11.31
N VAL A 139 -9.99 16.18 -10.62
CA VAL A 139 -11.38 16.64 -10.60
C VAL A 139 -11.50 18.05 -10.04
N ASP A 140 -10.70 18.39 -9.03
CA ASP A 140 -10.64 19.70 -8.41
C ASP A 140 -9.86 20.73 -9.25
N GLY A 141 -9.28 20.33 -10.39
CA GLY A 141 -8.50 21.19 -11.29
C GLY A 141 -7.04 21.42 -10.86
N ASN A 142 -6.53 20.61 -9.93
CA ASN A 142 -5.15 20.62 -9.49
C ASN A 142 -4.27 19.73 -10.39
N ILE A 143 -2.96 19.90 -10.29
CA ILE A 143 -1.97 19.03 -10.93
C ILE A 143 -1.41 18.10 -9.86
N PRO A 144 -1.79 16.81 -9.85
CA PRO A 144 -1.28 15.86 -8.88
C PRO A 144 0.19 15.47 -9.17
N PRO A 145 0.89 14.83 -8.23
CA PRO A 145 2.26 14.37 -8.44
C PRO A 145 2.39 13.42 -9.65
N GLU A 146 3.55 13.42 -10.30
CA GLU A 146 3.84 12.59 -11.50
C GLU A 146 2.91 12.83 -12.71
N HIS A 147 2.15 13.93 -12.72
CA HIS A 147 1.30 14.34 -13.83
C HIS A 147 1.86 15.60 -14.51
N ASP A 148 1.99 15.58 -15.84
CA ASP A 148 2.58 16.69 -16.61
C ASP A 148 1.64 17.91 -16.77
N GLY A 149 0.42 17.81 -16.21
CA GLY A 149 -0.66 18.78 -16.42
C GLY A 149 -1.36 18.59 -17.77
N GLY A 150 -2.38 19.40 -18.03
CA GLY A 150 -3.17 19.35 -19.27
C GLY A 150 -4.53 18.68 -19.12
N LYS A 151 -5.15 18.37 -20.26
CA LYS A 151 -6.51 17.80 -20.30
C LYS A 151 -6.48 16.33 -19.91
N THR A 152 -7.19 16.00 -18.84
CA THR A 152 -7.35 14.61 -18.36
C THR A 152 -8.82 14.23 -18.46
N VAL A 153 -9.09 13.05 -19.01
CA VAL A 153 -10.43 12.47 -19.10
C VAL A 153 -10.50 11.27 -18.17
N ILE A 154 -11.48 11.25 -17.27
CA ILE A 154 -11.75 10.12 -16.39
C ILE A 154 -12.84 9.28 -17.05
N CYS A 155 -12.56 7.99 -17.25
CA CYS A 155 -13.48 7.06 -17.91
C CYS A 155 -13.97 6.00 -16.93
N HIS A 156 -15.29 5.83 -16.83
CA HIS A 156 -15.92 4.72 -16.14
C HIS A 156 -16.17 3.60 -17.17
N ALA A 157 -15.36 2.55 -17.12
CA ALA A 157 -15.51 1.40 -17.99
C ALA A 157 -16.61 0.44 -17.49
N HIS A 158 -17.44 -0.08 -18.40
CA HIS A 158 -18.42 -1.11 -18.09
C HIS A 158 -18.64 -2.05 -19.28
N TYR A 159 -19.15 -3.26 -19.06
CA TYR A 159 -19.55 -4.17 -20.14
C TYR A 159 -21.07 -4.23 -20.23
N ARG A 160 -21.67 -3.67 -21.30
CA ARG A 160 -23.12 -3.68 -21.57
C ARG A 160 -24.01 -3.30 -20.38
N ASN A 161 -23.50 -2.46 -19.47
CA ASN A 161 -24.17 -2.14 -18.21
C ASN A 161 -23.97 -0.67 -17.85
N ARG A 162 -24.65 0.21 -18.58
CA ARG A 162 -24.59 1.65 -18.34
C ARG A 162 -25.12 2.06 -16.96
N ASP A 163 -25.98 1.24 -16.35
CA ASP A 163 -26.49 1.50 -15.00
C ASP A 163 -25.37 1.48 -13.94
N ALA A 164 -24.24 0.79 -14.20
CA ALA A 164 -23.05 0.87 -13.36
C ALA A 164 -22.49 2.31 -13.27
N TYR A 165 -22.55 3.06 -14.38
CA TYR A 165 -22.20 4.47 -14.40
C TYR A 165 -23.31 5.34 -13.78
N LEU A 166 -24.57 5.13 -14.16
CA LEU A 166 -25.69 5.98 -13.75
C LEU A 166 -26.02 5.88 -12.25
N SER A 167 -25.78 4.73 -11.63
CA SER A 167 -26.02 4.50 -10.20
C SER A 167 -24.99 5.20 -9.29
N GLY A 168 -23.85 5.61 -9.84
CA GLY A 168 -22.83 6.37 -9.13
C GLY A 168 -21.47 6.32 -9.84
N HIS A 169 -20.86 7.48 -10.06
CA HIS A 169 -19.55 7.60 -10.72
C HIS A 169 -18.73 8.75 -10.15
N ILE A 170 -17.44 8.78 -10.48
CA ILE A 170 -16.55 9.90 -10.15
C ILE A 170 -17.05 11.16 -10.87
N PRO A 171 -17.21 12.30 -10.18
CA PRO A 171 -17.70 13.53 -10.81
C PRO A 171 -16.90 13.94 -12.04
N GLY A 172 -17.59 14.27 -13.13
CA GLY A 172 -16.97 14.66 -14.41
C GLY A 172 -16.48 13.50 -15.28
N ALA A 173 -16.58 12.25 -14.82
CA ALA A 173 -16.24 11.08 -15.63
C ALA A 173 -17.25 10.84 -16.76
N ILE A 174 -16.78 10.24 -17.86
CA ILE A 174 -17.60 9.73 -18.97
C ILE A 174 -17.72 8.20 -18.90
N ASP A 175 -18.81 7.63 -19.42
CA ASP A 175 -18.96 6.19 -19.58
C ASP A 175 -18.29 5.66 -20.86
N ILE A 176 -17.67 4.49 -20.78
CA ILE A 176 -17.15 3.74 -21.93
C ILE A 176 -17.60 2.29 -21.82
N ASP A 177 -18.45 1.84 -22.74
CA ASP A 177 -18.70 0.42 -22.93
C ASP A 177 -17.45 -0.24 -23.52
N THR A 178 -17.02 -1.39 -22.99
CA THR A 178 -15.85 -2.09 -23.55
C THR A 178 -16.04 -2.44 -25.03
N LEU A 179 -17.28 -2.67 -25.48
CA LEU A 179 -17.63 -2.87 -26.90
C LEU A 179 -17.32 -1.67 -27.81
N ALA A 180 -17.04 -0.48 -27.27
CA ALA A 180 -16.55 0.63 -28.06
C ALA A 180 -15.11 0.41 -28.58
N LEU A 181 -14.36 -0.49 -27.94
CA LEU A 181 -12.94 -0.77 -28.22
C LEU A 181 -12.67 -2.24 -28.57
N GLU A 182 -13.64 -3.13 -28.36
CA GLU A 182 -13.52 -4.56 -28.68
C GLU A 182 -14.70 -5.03 -29.53
N SER A 183 -14.42 -5.96 -30.45
CA SER A 183 -15.45 -6.67 -31.21
C SER A 183 -15.56 -8.11 -30.69
N PRO A 184 -16.78 -8.63 -30.49
CA PRO A 184 -16.98 -10.05 -30.23
C PRO A 184 -16.75 -10.91 -31.50
N GLU A 185 -16.69 -10.29 -32.67
CA GLU A 185 -16.30 -10.92 -33.93
C GLU A 185 -14.80 -10.71 -34.16
N THR A 186 -14.05 -11.81 -34.26
CA THR A 186 -12.60 -11.88 -34.55
C THR A 186 -12.31 -12.08 -36.03
#